data_AF-A0A945ZC47-F1
#
_entry.id   AF-A0A945ZC47-F1
#
_cell.length_a   1.000
_cell.length_b   1.000
_cell.length_c   1.000
_cell.angle_alpha   90.00
_cell.angle_beta   90.00
_cell.angle_gamma   90.00
#
_symmetry.space_group_name_H-M   'P 1'
#
loop_
_entity.id
_entity.type
_entity.pdbx_description
1 polymer ?
#
loop_
_entity_poly.entity_id
_entity_poly.type
_entity_poly.pdbx_seq_one_letter_code
_entity_poly.pdbx_strand_id
1 'polypeptide(L)'
;YRYTPTTTEDLARYRIFDHPTTHPHNAAIQAWVELGLFGAVLAIGLVWLTTFAIARMPVKIQPAAIAGFAAVTVTALLAYGLWQTTWMAIMGLTAALFVFLARGLESE
;
A
#
# COMPACT_ATOMS: atom_id res chain seq x y z
N TYR A 1 -4.46 23.25 -29.86
CA TYR A 1 -3.19 22.52 -29.68
C TYR A 1 -2.25 22.91 -30.81
N ARG A 2 -1.14 23.60 -30.52
CA ARG A 2 -0.13 23.97 -31.51
C ARG A 2 0.86 22.81 -31.56
N TYR A 3 0.95 22.12 -32.69
CA TYR A 3 1.96 21.08 -32.89
C TYR A 3 3.32 21.78 -33.02
N THR A 4 4.18 21.61 -32.02
CA THR A 4 5.58 22.06 -32.11
C THR A 4 6.38 20.85 -32.58
N PRO A 5 6.98 20.88 -33.78
CA PRO A 5 7.78 19.76 -34.26
C PRO A 5 8.97 19.56 -33.32
N THR A 6 9.13 18.35 -32.80
CA THR A 6 10.29 17.98 -31.98
C THR A 6 11.55 18.09 -32.82
N THR A 7 12.48 18.96 -32.43
CA THR A 7 13.73 19.16 -33.17
C THR A 7 14.74 18.05 -32.87
N THR A 8 15.75 17.88 -33.70
CA THR A 8 16.89 16.99 -33.43
C THR A 8 17.63 17.35 -32.15
N GLU A 9 17.63 18.63 -31.76
CA GLU A 9 18.18 19.11 -30.48
C GLU A 9 17.32 18.68 -29.28
N ASP A 10 16.00 18.63 -29.44
CA ASP A 10 15.07 18.12 -28.40
C ASP A 10 15.21 16.60 -28.22
N LEU A 11 15.45 15.86 -29.31
CA LEU A 11 15.75 14.43 -29.27
C LEU A 11 17.12 14.16 -28.63
N ALA A 12 18.11 15.03 -28.84
CA ALA A 12 19.41 14.95 -28.17
C ALA A 12 19.31 15.29 -26.67
N ARG A 13 18.32 16.08 -26.25
CA ARG A 13 17.96 16.34 -24.84
C ARG A 13 17.11 15.24 -24.20
N TYR A 14 16.52 14.35 -25.00
CA TYR A 14 15.82 13.17 -24.49
C TYR A 14 16.86 12.22 -23.88
N ARG A 15 17.16 12.44 -22.60
CA ARG A 15 17.79 11.43 -21.76
C ARG A 15 16.78 10.30 -21.67
N ILE A 16 17.01 9.24 -22.45
CA ILE A 16 16.43 7.94 -22.13
C ILE A 16 16.83 7.71 -20.68
N PHE A 17 15.84 7.54 -19.79
CA PHE A 17 16.11 7.16 -18.41
C PHE A 17 16.89 5.84 -18.46
N ASP A 18 18.19 5.95 -18.28
CA ASP A 18 19.19 4.89 -18.23
C ASP A 18 19.03 4.05 -16.96
N HIS A 19 18.33 4.61 -15.98
CA HIS A 19 17.84 3.89 -14.81
C HIS A 19 16.31 3.74 -14.90
N PRO A 20 15.77 2.50 -14.77
CA PRO A 20 14.33 2.31 -14.68
C PRO A 20 13.76 3.14 -13.54
N THR A 21 12.60 3.75 -13.79
CA THR A 21 11.84 4.49 -12.78
C THR A 21 11.73 3.64 -11.52
N THR A 22 12.18 4.21 -10.40
CA THR A 22 12.67 3.43 -9.26
C THR A 22 11.66 2.48 -8.65
N HIS A 23 10.35 2.76 -8.74
CA HIS A 23 9.24 1.90 -8.33
C HIS A 23 7.92 2.66 -8.55
N PRO A 24 6.79 1.98 -8.84
CA PRO A 24 5.49 2.64 -8.84
C PRO A 24 5.15 3.14 -7.43
N HIS A 25 4.59 4.35 -7.33
CA HIS A 25 4.10 4.94 -6.07
C HIS A 25 2.83 4.25 -5.53
N ASN A 26 2.69 2.95 -5.78
CA ASN A 26 1.48 2.21 -5.53
C ASN A 26 1.85 0.77 -5.19
N ALA A 27 1.71 0.43 -3.91
CA ALA A 27 2.06 -0.89 -3.40
C ALA A 27 1.36 -2.05 -4.12
N ALA A 28 0.12 -1.87 -4.60
CA ALA A 28 -0.62 -2.91 -5.30
C ALA A 28 0.00 -3.20 -6.68
N ILE A 29 0.36 -2.15 -7.42
CA ILE A 29 1.08 -2.30 -8.69
C ILE A 29 2.47 -2.87 -8.45
N GLN A 30 3.18 -2.40 -7.41
CA GLN A 30 4.49 -2.92 -7.05
C GLN A 30 4.44 -4.43 -6.76
N ALA A 31 3.50 -4.88 -5.92
CA ALA A 31 3.31 -6.29 -5.59
C ALA A 31 3.01 -7.13 -6.84
N TRP A 32 2.18 -6.62 -7.76
CA TRP A 32 1.89 -7.32 -9.01
C TRP A 32 3.11 -7.39 -9.93
N VAL A 33 3.83 -6.29 -10.15
CA VAL A 33 4.99 -6.28 -11.06
C VAL A 33 6.12 -7.17 -10.54
N GLU A 34 6.37 -7.17 -9.23
CA GLU A 34 7.47 -7.94 -8.65
C GLU A 34 7.15 -9.42 -8.42
N LEU A 35 5.90 -9.76 -8.07
CA LEU A 35 5.50 -11.14 -7.71
C LEU A 35 4.51 -11.77 -8.70
N GLY A 36 4.12 -11.05 -9.75
CA GLY A 36 3.14 -11.50 -10.74
C GLY A 36 1.73 -11.66 -10.15
N LEU A 37 0.98 -12.62 -10.69
CA LEU A 37 -0.39 -12.93 -10.24
C LEU A 37 -0.45 -13.25 -8.73
N PHE A 38 0.60 -13.87 -8.18
CA PHE A 38 0.67 -14.19 -6.76
C PHE A 38 0.66 -12.93 -5.88
N GLY A 39 1.37 -11.88 -6.28
CA GLY A 39 1.36 -10.60 -5.58
C GLY A 39 -0.02 -9.95 -5.57
N ALA A 40 -0.70 -9.97 -6.73
CA ALA A 40 -2.06 -9.43 -6.85
C ALA A 40 -3.06 -10.19 -5.95
N VAL A 41 -3.02 -11.53 -5.96
CA VAL A 41 -3.86 -12.37 -5.10
C VAL A 41 -3.55 -12.14 -3.63
N LEU A 42 -2.28 -12.02 -3.25
CA LEU A 42 -1.87 -11.76 -1.87
C LEU A 42 -2.37 -10.39 -1.39
N ALA A 43 -2.26 -9.34 -2.21
CA ALA A 43 -2.74 -8.01 -1.88
C ALA A 43 -4.26 -8.00 -1.64
N ILE A 44 -5.04 -8.65 -2.53
CA ILE A 44 -6.49 -8.79 -2.38
C ILE A 44 -6.83 -9.60 -1.12
N GLY A 45 -6.11 -10.71 -0.89
CA GLY A 45 -6.28 -11.55 0.28
C GLY A 45 -6.02 -10.78 1.58
N LEU A 46 -4.98 -9.95 1.64
CA LEU A 46 -4.67 -9.13 2.81
C LEU A 46 -5.76 -8.09 3.10
N VAL A 47 -6.26 -7.41 2.07
CA VAL A 47 -7.39 -6.47 2.19
C VAL A 47 -8.64 -7.19 2.70
N TRP A 48 -8.96 -8.34 2.13
CA TRP A 48 -10.12 -9.14 2.54
C TRP A 48 -10.01 -9.68 3.96
N LEU A 49 -8.86 -10.26 4.33
CA LEU A 49 -8.62 -10.77 5.68
C LEU A 49 -8.65 -9.66 6.73
N THR A 50 -8.09 -8.49 6.41
CA THR A 50 -8.07 -7.34 7.34
C THR A 50 -9.49 -6.80 7.55
N THR A 51 -10.25 -6.59 6.49
CA THR A 51 -11.65 -6.14 6.60
C THR A 51 -12.53 -7.15 7.33
N PHE A 52 -12.33 -8.45 7.07
CA PHE A 52 -13.03 -9.54 7.77
C PHE A 52 -12.66 -9.64 9.26
N ALA A 53 -11.41 -9.37 9.61
CA ALA A 53 -10.95 -9.29 10.99
C ALA A 53 -11.56 -8.09 11.71
N ILE A 54 -11.54 -6.91 11.08
CA ILE A 54 -12.17 -5.68 11.61
C ILE A 54 -13.66 -5.90 11.87
N ALA A 55 -14.38 -6.54 10.93
CA ALA A 55 -15.80 -6.83 11.09
C ALA A 55 -16.13 -7.74 12.30
N ARG A 56 -15.15 -8.50 12.80
CA ARG A 56 -15.28 -9.35 13.99
C ARG A 56 -14.85 -8.68 15.29
N MET A 57 -14.22 -7.51 15.22
CA MET A 57 -13.81 -6.79 16.42
C MET A 57 -15.03 -6.24 17.18
N PRO A 58 -14.91 -5.97 18.49
CA PRO A 58 -15.95 -5.28 19.25
C PRO A 58 -16.35 -3.95 18.60
N VAL A 59 -17.66 -3.68 18.53
CA VAL A 59 -18.23 -2.50 17.84
C VAL A 59 -17.61 -1.19 18.32
N LYS A 60 -17.24 -1.10 19.61
CA LYS A 60 -16.59 0.08 20.21
C LYS A 60 -15.27 0.49 19.51
N ILE A 61 -14.54 -0.47 18.94
CA ILE A 61 -13.21 -0.22 18.34
C ILE A 61 -13.19 -0.31 16.81
N GLN A 62 -14.26 -0.84 16.20
CA GLN A 62 -14.35 -0.96 14.74
C GLN A 62 -14.10 0.37 14.01
N PRO A 63 -14.65 1.53 14.43
CA PRO A 63 -14.39 2.79 13.72
C PRO A 63 -12.91 3.17 13.68
N ALA A 64 -12.20 2.97 14.80
CA ALA A 64 -10.76 3.24 14.88
C ALA A 64 -9.96 2.26 14.01
N ALA A 65 -10.34 0.98 13.99
CA ALA A 65 -9.70 -0.04 13.17
C ALA A 65 -9.91 0.21 11.66
N ILE A 66 -11.12 0.63 11.26
CA ILE A 66 -11.42 1.05 9.89
C ILE A 66 -10.58 2.27 9.51
N ALA A 67 -10.50 3.28 10.37
CA ALA A 67 -9.68 4.47 10.13
C ALA A 67 -8.19 4.13 9.99
N GLY A 68 -7.67 3.25 10.85
CA GLY A 68 -6.29 2.75 10.77
C GLY A 68 -6.04 1.98 9.46
N PHE A 69 -6.95 1.10 9.07
CA PHE A 69 -6.86 0.38 7.79
C PHE A 69 -6.89 1.31 6.58
N ALA A 70 -7.77 2.33 6.60
CA ALA A 70 -7.81 3.35 5.56
C ALA A 70 -6.51 4.15 5.49
N ALA A 71 -5.96 4.57 6.63
CA ALA A 71 -4.69 5.29 6.68
C ALA A 71 -3.53 4.45 6.12
N VAL A 72 -3.45 3.16 6.49
CA VAL A 72 -2.44 2.23 5.96
C VAL A 72 -2.61 2.05 4.45
N THR A 73 -3.83 1.83 3.99
CA THR A 73 -4.12 1.58 2.57
C THR A 73 -3.81 2.80 1.70
N VAL A 74 -4.26 3.99 2.10
CA VAL A 74 -3.97 5.25 1.38
C VAL A 74 -2.47 5.51 1.35
N THR A 75 -1.77 5.32 2.47
CA THR A 75 -0.31 5.47 2.52
C THR A 75 0.38 4.47 1.59
N ALA A 76 -0.04 3.20 1.59
CA ALA A 76 0.53 2.17 0.69
C ALA A 76 0.30 2.49 -0.80
N LEU A 77 -0.81 3.15 -1.14
CA LEU A 77 -1.13 3.59 -2.51
C LEU A 77 -0.39 4.87 -2.95
N LEU A 78 0.37 5.51 -2.05
CA LEU A 78 1.14 6.72 -2.32
C LEU A 78 2.64 6.55 -2.00
N ALA A 79 3.00 5.50 -1.25
CA ALA A 79 4.35 5.24 -0.79
C ALA A 79 5.29 4.84 -1.93
N TYR A 80 6.58 5.16 -1.74
CA TYR A 80 7.64 4.83 -2.70
C TYR A 80 8.06 3.36 -2.67
N GLY A 81 7.72 2.57 -1.65
CA GLY A 81 8.13 1.17 -1.61
C GLY A 81 7.41 0.34 -0.55
N LEU A 82 6.90 -0.82 -0.97
CA LEU A 82 6.19 -1.76 -0.11
C LEU A 82 7.12 -2.43 0.92
N TRP A 83 8.38 -2.72 0.55
CA TRP A 83 9.32 -3.52 1.36
C TRP A 83 10.17 -2.72 2.33
N GLN A 84 9.81 -1.46 2.59
CA GLN A 84 10.54 -0.66 3.58
C GLN A 84 10.33 -1.26 4.97
N THR A 85 11.42 -1.61 5.66
CA THR A 85 11.36 -2.28 6.98
C THR A 85 10.58 -1.45 8.00
N THR A 86 10.77 -0.12 8.02
CA THR A 86 10.00 0.80 8.86
C THR A 86 8.51 0.75 8.55
N TRP A 87 8.15 0.67 7.26
CA TRP A 87 6.75 0.59 6.84
C TRP A 87 6.10 -0.73 7.30
N MET A 88 6.78 -1.85 7.08
CA MET A 88 6.33 -3.17 7.54
C MET A 88 6.19 -3.22 9.06
N ALA A 89 7.12 -2.60 9.80
CA ALA A 89 7.06 -2.51 11.26
C ALA A 89 5.85 -1.70 11.75
N ILE A 90 5.56 -0.55 11.12
CA ILE A 90 4.37 0.26 11.45
C ILE A 90 3.09 -0.54 11.22
N MET A 91 2.93 -1.18 10.06
CA MET A 91 1.75 -2.00 9.76
C MET A 91 1.57 -3.14 10.75
N GLY A 92 2.66 -3.86 11.06
CA GLY A 92 2.65 -4.94 12.04
C GLY A 92 2.29 -4.48 13.46
N LEU A 93 2.87 -3.37 13.91
CA LEU A 93 2.57 -2.79 15.22
C LEU A 93 1.12 -2.31 15.31
N THR A 94 0.61 -1.61 14.29
CA THR A 94 -0.80 -1.18 14.23
C THR A 94 -1.74 -2.38 14.32
N ALA A 95 -1.49 -3.45 13.55
CA ALA A 95 -2.30 -4.66 13.62
C ALA A 95 -2.24 -5.32 15.01
N ALA A 96 -1.06 -5.45 15.60
CA ALA A 96 -0.88 -6.03 16.94
C ALA A 96 -1.62 -5.25 18.03
N LEU A 97 -1.59 -3.91 17.98
CA LEU A 97 -2.31 -3.05 18.93
C LEU A 97 -3.82 -3.25 18.85
N PHE A 98 -4.39 -3.32 17.64
CA PHE A 98 -5.83 -3.59 17.50
C PHE A 98 -6.23 -4.99 17.96
N VAL A 99 -5.40 -6.01 17.70
CA VAL A 99 -5.63 -7.37 18.23
C VAL A 99 -5.60 -7.38 19.76
N PHE A 100 -4.62 -6.71 20.36
CA PHE A 100 -4.53 -6.62 21.82
C PHE A 100 -5.75 -5.91 22.42
N LEU A 101 -6.15 -4.78 21.82
CA LEU A 101 -7.31 -4.01 22.26
C LEU A 101 -8.62 -4.82 22.12
N ALA A 102 -8.79 -5.53 21.00
CA ALA A 102 -9.97 -6.38 20.78
C ALA A 102 -10.09 -7.47 21.85
N ARG A 103 -8.99 -8.17 22.14
CA ARG A 103 -8.95 -9.22 23.17
C ARG A 103 -9.19 -8.70 24.59
N GLY A 104 -8.66 -7.51 24.91
CA GLY A 104 -8.91 -6.89 26.20
C GLY A 104 -10.39 -6.59 26.44
N LEU A 105 -11.08 -6.10 25.41
CA LEU A 105 -12.52 -5.81 25.46
C LEU A 105 -13.41 -7.05 25.46
N GLU A 106 -12.93 -8.19 24.96
CA GLU A 106 -13.63 -9.48 25.06
C GLU A 106 -13.53 -10.11 26.45
N SER A 107 -12.57 -9.68 27.27
CA SER A 107 -12.35 -10.19 28.63
C SER A 107 -13.07 -9.41 29.73
N GLU A 108 -13.71 -8.29 29.39
CA GLU A 108 -14.56 -7.48 30.28
C GLU A 108 -16.02 -7.95 30.24
#